data_AF-A0A8X7BJG3-F1
#
_entry.id   AF-A0A8X7BJG3-F1
#
_cell.length_a   1.000
_cell.length_b   1.000
_cell.length_c   1.000
_cell.angle_alpha   90.00
_cell.angle_beta   90.00
_cell.angle_gamma   90.00
#
_symmetry.space_group_name_H-M   'P 1'
#
loop_
_entity.id
_entity.type
_entity.pdbx_description
1 polymer ?
#
loop_
_entity_poly.entity_id
_entity_poly.type
_entity_poly.pdbx_seq_one_letter_code
_entity_poly.pdbx_strand_id
1 'polypeptide(L)' 'MDDNATCHRTLAVQDCLDSEGIQRLVWPARSPDLNPIEDVWVALGRQVAGRNYPPTNKNTLIRALTEE' A
#
# COMPACT_ATOMS: atom_id res chain seq x y z
N MET A 1 8.12 -4.34 -5.79
CA MET A 1 7.61 -5.44 -4.94
C MET A 1 6.11 -5.24 -4.83
N ASP A 2 5.33 -6.29 -5.08
CA ASP A 2 3.88 -6.28 -4.95
C ASP A 2 3.44 -7.58 -4.26
N ASP A 3 2.18 -7.63 -3.81
CA ASP A 3 1.56 -8.88 -3.42
C ASP A 3 1.08 -9.65 -4.65
N ASN A 4 0.82 -10.95 -4.48
CA ASN A 4 0.33 -11.81 -5.56
C ASN A 4 -1.16 -11.62 -5.86
N ALA A 5 -1.76 -10.44 -5.61
CA ALA A 5 -3.17 -10.20 -5.92
C ALA A 5 -3.44 -10.41 -7.42
N THR A 6 -4.63 -10.93 -7.75
CA THR A 6 -4.98 -11.31 -9.13
C THR A 6 -4.87 -10.15 -10.11
N CYS A 7 -5.19 -8.91 -9.68
CA CYS A 7 -5.03 -7.71 -10.51
C CYS A 7 -3.57 -7.46 -10.92
N HIS A 8 -2.60 -7.72 -10.03
CA HIS A 8 -1.17 -7.57 -10.32
C HIS A 8 -0.63 -8.64 -11.27
N ARG A 9 -1.37 -9.76 -11.45
CA ARG A 9 -0.97 -10.90 -12.28
C ARG A 9 -1.67 -10.96 -13.63
N THR A 10 -2.36 -9.88 -14.02
CA THR A 10 -2.93 -9.75 -15.35
C THR A 10 -1.85 -9.57 -16.41
N LEU A 11 -2.14 -9.97 -17.67
CA LEU A 11 -1.22 -9.76 -18.79
C LEU A 11 -0.90 -8.27 -19.00
N ALA A 12 -1.91 -7.41 -18.91
CA ALA A 12 -1.73 -5.97 -19.06
C ALA A 12 -0.74 -5.38 -18.04
N VAL A 13 -0.78 -5.84 -16.78
CA VAL A 13 0.19 -5.42 -15.76
C VAL A 13 1.57 -6.00 -16.05
N GLN A 14 1.65 -7.26 -16.50
CA GLN A 14 2.93 -7.88 -16.86
C GLN A 14 3.62 -7.14 -18.01
N ASP A 15 2.88 -6.87 -19.10
CA ASP A 15 3.40 -6.14 -20.27
C ASP A 15 3.86 -4.72 -19.89
N CYS A 16 3.13 -4.05 -19.00
CA CYS A 16 3.50 -2.73 -18.49
C CYS A 16 4.80 -2.77 -17.66
N LEU A 17 4.99 -3.76 -16.79
CA LEU A 17 6.23 -3.87 -16.03
C LEU A 17 7.41 -4.21 -16.93
N ASP A 18 7.20 -5.07 -17.92
CA ASP A 18 8.22 -5.46 -18.89
C ASP A 18 8.63 -4.29 -19.79
N SER A 19 7.68 -3.44 -20.21
CA SER A 19 7.97 -2.23 -21.00
C SER A 19 8.76 -1.19 -20.22
N GLU A 20 8.53 -1.09 -18.92
CA GLU A 20 9.25 -0.20 -18.01
C GLU A 20 10.57 -0.83 -17.49
N GLY A 21 10.88 -2.08 -17.88
CA GLY A 21 12.06 -2.80 -17.41
C GLY A 21 12.06 -3.11 -15.91
N ILE A 22 10.88 -3.13 -15.28
CA ILE A 22 10.71 -3.34 -13.85
C ILE A 22 10.68 -4.84 -13.56
N GLN A 23 11.72 -5.32 -12.88
CA GLN A 23 11.75 -6.70 -12.40
C GLN A 23 10.93 -6.85 -11.11
N ARG A 24 10.05 -7.85 -11.08
CA ARG A 24 9.24 -8.14 -9.91
C ARG A 24 9.97 -9.06 -8.94
N LEU A 25 9.93 -8.70 -7.65
CA LEU A 25 10.38 -9.58 -6.57
C LEU A 25 9.42 -10.76 -6.43
N VAL A 26 9.96 -11.98 -6.31
CA VAL A 26 9.14 -13.17 -6.01
C VAL A 26 8.59 -13.04 -4.60
N TRP A 27 7.25 -13.07 -4.48
CA TRP A 27 6.56 -12.92 -3.21
C TRP A 27 5.91 -14.24 -2.76
N PRO A 28 6.12 -14.70 -1.52
CA PRO A 28 5.40 -15.85 -0.99
C PRO A 28 3.92 -15.52 -0.73
N ALA A 29 3.04 -16.50 -0.92
CA ALA A 29 1.62 -16.34 -0.65
C ALA A 29 1.35 -16.20 0.85
N ARG A 30 0.44 -15.31 1.23
CA ARG A 30 0.01 -15.07 2.63
C ARG A 30 1.13 -14.62 3.56
N SER A 31 2.06 -13.82 3.05
CA SER A 31 3.17 -13.25 3.84
C SER A 31 3.08 -11.73 3.97
N PRO A 32 2.09 -11.20 4.71
CA PRO A 32 2.03 -9.77 5.01
C PRO A 32 3.16 -9.34 5.95
N ASP A 33 3.67 -10.26 6.78
CA ASP A 33 4.79 -10.06 7.71
C ASP A 33 6.09 -9.67 7.02
N LEU A 34 6.26 -10.07 5.76
CA LEU A 34 7.43 -9.68 4.98
C LEU A 34 7.25 -8.31 4.33
N ASN A 35 6.03 -7.76 4.26
CA ASN A 35 5.71 -6.54 3.54
C ASN A 35 5.93 -5.29 4.43
N PRO A 36 6.97 -4.48 4.21
CA PRO A 36 7.28 -3.35 5.08
C PRO A 36 6.16 -2.30 5.14
N ILE A 37 5.29 -2.24 4.11
CA ILE A 37 4.19 -1.29 4.08
C ILE A 37 3.15 -1.58 5.18
N GLU A 38 3.03 -2.83 5.63
CA GLU A 38 2.06 -3.21 6.68
C GLU A 38 2.43 -2.52 8.01
N ASP A 39 3.71 -2.51 8.37
CA ASP A 39 4.19 -1.80 9.57
C ASP A 39 3.96 -0.29 9.46
N VAL A 40 4.17 0.28 8.26
CA VAL A 40 3.90 1.70 7.98
C VAL A 40 2.40 1.99 8.14
N TRP A 41 1.51 1.15 7.61
CA TRP A 41 0.07 1.33 7.77
C TRP A 41 -0.39 1.26 9.22
N VAL A 42 0.20 0.37 10.03
CA VAL A 42 -0.08 0.29 11.47
C VAL A 42 0.34 1.57 12.18
N ALA A 43 1.55 2.08 11.91
CA ALA A 43 2.05 3.31 12.49
C ALA A 43 1.18 4.52 12.09
N LEU A 44 0.92 4.67 10.80
CA LEU A 44 0.10 5.74 10.24
C LEU A 44 -1.34 5.70 10.78
N GLY A 45 -1.93 4.51 10.86
CA GLY A 45 -3.26 4.32 11.43
C GLY A 45 -3.35 4.75 12.90
N ARG A 46 -2.32 4.47 13.70
CA ARG A 46 -2.23 4.94 15.10
C ARG A 46 -2.13 6.46 15.17
N GLN A 47 -1.33 7.09 14.31
CA GLN A 47 -1.19 8.54 14.28
C GLN A 47 -2.52 9.21 13.92
N VAL A 48 -3.17 8.77 12.84
CA VAL A 48 -4.46 9.32 12.39
C VAL A 48 -5.56 9.12 13.42
N ALA A 49 -5.63 7.94 14.06
CA ALA A 49 -6.62 7.65 15.10
C ALA A 49 -6.38 8.44 16.40
N GLY A 50 -5.12 8.81 16.68
CA GLY A 50 -4.73 9.59 17.86
C GLY A 50 -4.96 11.10 17.73
N ARG A 51 -5.40 11.61 16.56
CA ARG A 51 -5.63 13.04 16.36
C ARG A 51 -6.82 13.54 17.19
N ASN A 52 -6.70 14.75 17.74
CA ASN A 52 -7.78 15.41 18.49
C ASN A 52 -9.08 15.54 17.68
N TYR A 53 -8.96 15.68 16.36
CA TYR A 53 -10.08 15.71 15.42
C TYR A 53 -9.91 14.59 14.39
N PRO A 54 -10.46 13.39 14.65
CA PRO A 54 -10.40 12.30 13.71
C PRO A 54 -11.08 12.66 12.38
N PRO A 55 -10.54 12.21 11.24
CA PRO A 55 -11.16 12.46 9.95
C PRO A 55 -12.52 11.76 9.83
N THR A 56 -13.54 12.49 9.38
CA THR A 56 -14.92 12.00 9.25
C THR A 56 -15.38 11.88 7.80
N ASN A 57 -14.59 12.38 6.87
CA ASN A 57 -14.84 12.31 5.43
C ASN A 57 -13.53 12.24 4.64
N LYS A 58 -13.65 11.94 3.34
CA LYS A 58 -12.52 11.78 2.43
C LYS A 58 -11.53 12.95 2.46
N ASN A 59 -12.02 14.20 2.46
CA ASN A 59 -11.16 15.37 2.40
C ASN A 59 -10.38 15.55 3.70
N THR A 60 -11.04 15.35 4.85
CA THR A 60 -10.37 15.39 6.16
C THR A 60 -9.35 14.26 6.31
N LEU A 61 -9.62 13.09 5.75
CA LEU A 61 -8.69 11.96 5.77
C LEU A 61 -7.46 12.23 4.90
N ILE A 62 -7.65 12.71 3.67
CA ILE A 62 -6.52 13.07 2.78
C ILE A 62 -5.61 14.09 3.45
N ARG A 63 -6.20 15.14 4.06
CA ARG A 63 -5.42 16.13 4.79
C ARG A 63 -4.67 15.50 5.96
N ALA A 64 -5.35 14.70 6.79
CA ALA A 64 -4.70 14.03 7.92
C ALA A 64 -3.52 13.16 7.47
N LEU A 65 -3.67 12.39 6.39
CA LEU A 65 -2.61 11.53 5.83
C LEU A 65 -1.44 12.29 5.18
N THR A 66 -1.64 13.55 4.78
CA THR A 66 -0.59 14.40 4.17
C THR A 66 0.22 15.18 5.21
N GLU A 67 -0.31 15.28 6.44
CA GLU A 67 0.30 15.98 7.57
C GLU A 67 1.14 15.06 8.47
N GLU A 68 1.06 13.74 8.27
CA GLU A 68 1.95 12.74 8.86
C GLU A 68 3.22 12.55 8.01
#